data_AF-A0A953HGM6-F1
#
_entry.id   AF-A0A953HGM6-F1
#
_cell.length_a   1.000
_cell.length_b   1.000
_cell.length_c   1.000
_cell.angle_alpha   90.00
_cell.angle_beta   90.00
_cell.angle_gamma   90.00
#
_symmetry.space_group_name_H-M   'P 1'
#
loop_
_entity.id
_entity.type
_entity.pdbx_description
1 polymer ?
#
loop_
_entity_poly.entity_id
_entity_poly.type
_entity_poly.pdbx_seq_one_letter_code
_entity_poly.pdbx_strand_id
1 'polypeptide(L)'
;MKNIKQILFFRYVDLLYRKQKKIFWLFFIFILLNTGLAILGIEAPPFYKYAMYSTPVVTRDTIHIYTVECDGIPFNEPEYWNHHRRIMFNYTVEYFDRSLQNDSIPVDRSSTEHQLSRYSFSYQNLLDDIYADISDIRGYPSWLKAYMSRLLDKEIRHVEVFKTTAVYEPNGHLRILNQQLLCRS
;
A
#
# COMPACT_ATOMS: atom_id res chain seq x y z
N MET A 1 27.11 -18.62 32.92
CA MET A 1 25.93 -19.49 32.66
C MET A 1 25.55 -19.40 31.18
N LYS A 2 25.61 -20.51 30.43
CA LYS A 2 25.13 -20.51 29.03
C LYS A 2 23.61 -20.48 29.01
N ASN A 3 23.03 -19.68 28.12
CA ASN A 3 21.59 -19.51 28.01
C ASN A 3 20.96 -20.83 27.53
N ILE A 4 20.01 -21.38 28.30
CA ILE A 4 19.33 -22.64 28.00
C ILE A 4 18.76 -22.65 26.57
N LYS A 5 18.29 -21.50 26.07
CA LYS A 5 17.79 -21.35 24.70
C LYS A 5 18.87 -21.62 23.65
N GLN A 6 20.10 -21.17 23.87
CA GLN A 6 21.22 -21.39 22.96
C GLN A 6 21.58 -22.88 22.89
N ILE A 7 21.60 -23.56 24.05
CA ILE A 7 21.91 -25.00 24.11
C ILE A 7 20.86 -25.81 23.36
N LEU A 8 19.57 -25.50 23.56
CA LEU A 8 18.48 -26.16 22.84
C LEU A 8 18.55 -25.93 21.34
N PHE A 9 18.89 -24.71 20.91
CA PHE A 9 19.07 -24.38 19.51
C PHE A 9 20.18 -25.21 18.85
N PHE A 10 21.39 -25.25 19.43
CA PHE A 10 22.48 -26.04 18.87
C PHE A 10 22.16 -27.54 18.81
N ARG A 11 21.47 -28.06 19.83
CA ARG A 11 21.03 -29.47 19.84
C ARG A 11 19.98 -29.74 18.76
N TYR A 12 19.06 -28.82 18.52
CA TYR A 12 18.06 -28.93 17.45
C TYR A 12 18.73 -28.95 16.07
N VAL A 13 19.69 -28.06 15.84
CA VAL A 13 20.44 -27.99 14.57
C VAL A 13 21.25 -29.27 14.33
N ASP A 14 21.93 -29.80 15.35
CA ASP A 14 22.66 -31.08 15.26
C ASP A 14 21.71 -32.25 14.97
N LEU A 15 20.55 -32.31 15.62
CA LEU A 15 19.53 -33.32 15.35
C LEU A 15 18.98 -33.24 13.93
N LEU A 16 18.73 -32.02 13.42
CA LEU A 16 18.25 -31.80 12.07
C LEU A 16 19.29 -32.25 11.03
N TYR A 17 20.57 -31.93 11.26
CA TYR A 17 21.68 -32.37 10.41
C TYR A 17 21.77 -33.91 10.36
N ARG A 18 21.68 -34.58 11.52
CA ARG A 18 21.80 -36.03 11.59
C ARG A 18 20.61 -36.77 10.98
N LYS A 19 19.38 -36.28 11.20
CA LYS A 19 18.16 -36.96 10.74
C LYS A 19 17.79 -36.63 9.29
N GLN A 20 17.95 -35.39 8.84
CA GLN A 20 17.47 -34.93 7.53
C GLN A 20 18.42 -33.91 6.88
N LYS A 21 19.56 -34.40 6.37
CA LYS A 21 20.61 -33.59 5.73
C LYS A 21 20.10 -32.68 4.60
N LYS A 22 19.13 -33.13 3.80
CA LYS A 22 18.56 -32.33 2.69
C LYS A 22 17.89 -31.07 3.19
N ILE A 23 17.05 -31.19 4.23
CA ILE A 23 16.36 -30.04 4.84
C ILE A 23 17.36 -29.11 5.52
N PHE A 24 18.33 -29.66 6.23
CA PHE A 24 19.40 -28.87 6.85
C PHE A 24 20.12 -27.99 5.81
N TRP A 25 20.58 -28.58 4.71
CA TRP A 25 21.29 -27.83 3.66
C TRP A 25 20.40 -26.81 2.96
N LEU A 26 19.12 -27.13 2.71
CA LEU A 26 18.16 -26.17 2.18
C LEU A 26 18.03 -24.94 3.09
N PHE A 27 17.81 -25.14 4.39
CA PHE A 27 17.73 -24.04 5.36
C PHE A 27 19.03 -23.26 5.46
N PHE A 28 20.18 -23.95 5.46
CA PHE A 28 21.48 -23.30 5.59
C PHE A 28 21.82 -22.44 4.37
N ILE A 29 21.65 -22.98 3.16
CA ILE A 29 21.82 -22.23 1.90
C ILE A 29 20.85 -21.05 1.87
N PHE A 30 19.61 -21.26 2.27
CA PHE A 30 18.59 -20.21 2.32
C PHE A 30 19.01 -19.05 3.25
N ILE A 31 19.52 -19.34 4.45
CA ILE A 31 20.01 -18.32 5.40
C ILE A 31 21.21 -17.58 4.80
N LEU A 32 22.17 -18.30 4.21
CA LEU A 32 23.34 -17.70 3.58
C LEU A 32 22.97 -16.78 2.43
N LEU A 33 22.05 -17.22 1.55
CA LEU A 33 21.57 -16.43 0.42
C LEU A 33 20.87 -15.15 0.90
N ASN A 34 19.95 -15.25 1.87
CA ASN A 34 19.28 -14.08 2.42
C ASN A 34 20.25 -13.11 3.09
N THR A 35 21.26 -13.62 3.81
CA THR A 35 22.28 -12.80 4.45
C THR A 35 23.15 -12.09 3.40
N GLY A 36 23.56 -12.81 2.36
CA GLY A 36 24.33 -12.24 1.24
C GLY A 36 23.56 -11.15 0.49
N LEU A 37 22.30 -11.41 0.14
CA LEU A 37 21.41 -10.43 -0.49
C LEU A 37 21.22 -9.19 0.41
N ALA A 38 21.02 -9.39 1.71
CA ALA A 38 20.90 -8.30 2.67
C ALA A 38 22.16 -7.44 2.78
N ILE A 39 23.36 -8.03 2.73
CA ILE A 39 24.64 -7.30 2.72
C ILE A 39 24.81 -6.50 1.42
N LEU A 40 24.39 -7.08 0.28
CA LEU A 40 24.44 -6.42 -1.02
C LEU A 40 23.34 -5.35 -1.19
N GLY A 41 22.44 -5.19 -0.22
CA GLY A 41 21.28 -4.30 -0.33
C GLY A 41 20.30 -4.73 -1.42
N ILE A 42 20.38 -5.98 -1.88
CA ILE A 42 19.48 -6.52 -2.90
C ILE A 42 18.24 -7.06 -2.19
N GLU A 43 17.10 -6.46 -2.49
CA GLU A 43 15.81 -6.86 -1.95
C GLU A 43 15.20 -7.92 -2.86
N ALA A 44 15.12 -9.17 -2.40
CA ALA A 44 14.53 -10.26 -3.16
C ALA A 44 13.23 -10.76 -2.50
N PRO A 45 12.12 -10.87 -3.25
CA PRO A 45 10.89 -11.49 -2.73
C PRO A 45 11.14 -12.97 -2.36
N PRO A 46 10.41 -13.53 -1.37
CA PRO A 46 9.26 -12.95 -0.66
C PRO A 46 9.56 -12.31 0.71
N PHE A 47 10.83 -12.21 1.14
CA PHE A 47 11.17 -11.85 2.52
C PHE A 47 11.45 -10.35 2.69
N TYR A 48 10.41 -9.55 2.51
CA TYR A 48 10.44 -8.13 2.87
C TYR A 48 10.58 -7.98 4.39
N LYS A 49 11.60 -7.27 4.86
CA LYS A 49 11.78 -7.00 6.30
C LYS A 49 10.59 -6.17 6.79
N TYR A 50 10.11 -6.39 8.02
CA TYR A 50 9.03 -5.59 8.63
C TYR A 50 9.26 -4.07 8.57
N ALA A 51 10.53 -3.64 8.55
CA ALA A 51 10.93 -2.25 8.35
C ALA A 51 10.42 -1.65 7.01
N MET A 52 10.16 -2.48 5.98
CA MET A 52 9.61 -2.04 4.69
C MET A 52 8.11 -1.73 4.75
N TYR A 53 7.39 -2.29 5.73
CA TYR A 53 5.97 -2.00 5.95
C TYR A 53 5.74 -0.90 7.00
N SER A 54 6.81 -0.41 7.62
CA SER A 54 6.77 0.69 8.60
C SER A 54 7.58 1.85 8.05
N THR A 55 6.98 2.62 7.15
CA THR A 55 7.55 3.91 6.77
C THR A 55 7.52 4.83 8.00
N PRO A 56 8.61 5.57 8.28
CA PRO A 56 8.58 6.57 9.33
C PRO A 56 7.46 7.55 8.99
N VAL A 57 6.54 7.76 9.94
CA VAL A 57 5.47 8.74 9.77
C VAL A 57 6.14 10.09 9.68
N VAL A 58 6.16 10.66 8.47
CA VAL A 58 6.63 12.02 8.26
C VAL A 58 5.74 12.92 9.12
N THR A 59 6.32 13.68 10.03
CA THR A 59 5.62 14.75 10.74
C THR A 59 5.16 15.76 9.69
N ARG A 60 3.89 15.69 9.31
CA ARG A 60 3.24 16.65 8.43
C ARG A 60 2.41 17.56 9.32
N ASP A 61 2.53 18.87 9.13
CA ASP A 61 1.72 19.87 9.84
C ASP A 61 0.24 19.73 9.50
N THR A 62 -0.07 19.13 8.35
CA THR A 62 -1.44 18.86 7.90
C THR A 62 -1.60 17.41 7.48
N ILE A 63 -2.75 16.84 7.82
CA ILE A 63 -3.19 15.52 7.36
C ILE A 63 -4.35 15.67 6.39
N HIS A 64 -4.41 14.78 5.40
CA HIS A 64 -5.55 14.65 4.50
C HIS A 64 -6.33 13.40 4.91
N ILE A 65 -7.64 13.57 5.13
CA ILE A 65 -8.58 12.51 5.44
C ILE A 65 -9.58 12.48 4.28
N TYR A 66 -9.71 11.32 3.65
CA TYR A 66 -10.70 11.11 2.60
C TYR A 66 -11.96 10.47 3.20
N THR A 67 -13.13 10.95 2.81
CA THR A 67 -14.43 10.42 3.23
C THR A 67 -15.28 10.12 2.02
N VAL A 68 -15.86 8.92 1.96
CA VAL A 68 -16.92 8.58 0.97
C VAL A 68 -18.26 8.80 1.61
N GLU A 69 -19.17 9.41 0.88
CA GLU A 69 -20.59 9.43 1.20
C GLU A 69 -21.37 8.71 0.09
N CYS A 70 -22.29 7.83 0.48
CA CYS A 70 -23.18 7.10 -0.41
C CYS A 70 -24.61 7.55 -0.11
N ASP A 71 -25.26 8.22 -1.06
CA ASP A 71 -26.60 8.79 -0.90
C ASP A 71 -26.73 9.70 0.34
N GLY A 72 -25.68 10.51 0.61
CA GLY A 72 -25.61 11.42 1.77
C GLY A 72 -25.32 10.74 3.11
N ILE A 73 -25.04 9.43 3.10
CA ILE A 73 -24.65 8.68 4.29
C ILE A 73 -23.14 8.44 4.25
N PRO A 74 -22.37 8.90 5.26
CA PRO A 74 -20.94 8.65 5.31
C PRO A 74 -20.67 7.16 5.45
N PHE A 75 -19.82 6.64 4.58
CA PHE A 75 -19.32 5.28 4.66
C PHE A 75 -18.26 5.19 5.76
N ASN A 76 -18.74 4.93 6.97
CA ASN A 76 -17.91 4.72 8.15
C ASN A 76 -17.86 3.22 8.47
N GLU A 77 -16.86 2.48 7.96
CA GLU A 77 -16.55 1.16 8.51
C GLU A 77 -15.51 1.29 9.64
N PRO A 78 -15.90 1.04 10.91
CA PRO A 78 -15.03 1.27 12.09
C PRO A 78 -14.02 0.14 12.33
N GLU A 79 -14.11 -0.97 11.59
CA GLU A 79 -13.29 -2.15 11.88
C GLU A 79 -11.97 -2.10 11.11
N TYR A 80 -10.90 -1.79 11.83
CA TYR A 80 -9.51 -1.85 11.35
C TYR A 80 -9.17 -3.22 10.72
N TRP A 81 -9.89 -4.28 11.11
CA TRP A 81 -9.72 -5.65 10.65
C TRP A 81 -10.41 -5.97 9.32
N ASN A 82 -11.35 -5.13 8.86
CA ASN A 82 -11.98 -5.25 7.53
C ASN A 82 -11.10 -4.61 6.44
N HIS A 83 -9.81 -4.95 6.51
CA HIS A 83 -8.68 -4.28 5.87
C HIS A 83 -8.86 -4.15 4.34
N HIS A 84 -9.45 -5.16 3.68
CA HIS A 84 -9.62 -5.17 2.23
C HIS A 84 -10.55 -4.05 1.71
N ARG A 85 -11.61 -3.71 2.45
CA ARG A 85 -12.59 -2.68 2.04
C ARG A 85 -12.02 -1.28 2.20
N ARG A 86 -11.30 -1.03 3.30
CA ARG A 86 -10.64 0.25 3.59
C ARG A 86 -9.43 0.51 2.70
N ILE A 87 -8.66 -0.54 2.37
CA ILE A 87 -7.51 -0.46 1.45
C ILE A 87 -7.96 0.10 0.10
N MET A 88 -9.02 -0.47 -0.49
CA MET A 88 -9.42 -0.09 -1.84
C MET A 88 -9.80 1.38 -1.94
N PHE A 89 -10.62 1.89 -1.01
CA PHE A 89 -10.96 3.31 -1.01
C PHE A 89 -9.74 4.20 -0.72
N ASN A 90 -8.97 3.94 0.34
CA ASN A 90 -7.88 4.83 0.73
C ASN A 90 -6.81 4.95 -0.36
N TYR A 91 -6.38 3.83 -0.94
CA TYR A 91 -5.34 3.87 -1.98
C TYR A 91 -5.86 4.45 -3.28
N THR A 92 -7.09 4.08 -3.70
CA THR A 92 -7.60 4.54 -5.00
C THR A 92 -8.02 6.01 -4.97
N VAL A 93 -8.58 6.51 -3.87
CA VAL A 93 -8.93 7.93 -3.75
C VAL A 93 -7.70 8.81 -3.61
N GLU A 94 -6.71 8.41 -2.81
CA GLU A 94 -5.45 9.16 -2.74
C GLU A 94 -4.74 9.17 -4.09
N TYR A 95 -4.74 8.06 -4.83
CA TYR A 95 -4.20 8.00 -6.18
C TYR A 95 -4.97 8.90 -7.15
N PHE A 96 -6.30 8.88 -7.10
CA PHE A 96 -7.16 9.74 -7.92
C PHE A 96 -6.92 11.23 -7.62
N ASP A 97 -6.91 11.65 -6.35
CA ASP A 97 -6.64 13.04 -5.95
C ASP A 97 -5.26 13.51 -6.42
N ARG A 98 -4.22 12.70 -6.22
CA ARG A 98 -2.87 13.04 -6.69
C ARG A 98 -2.80 13.10 -8.22
N SER A 99 -3.57 12.27 -8.93
CA SER A 99 -3.65 12.32 -10.40
C SER A 99 -4.36 13.59 -10.87
N LEU A 100 -5.43 14.04 -10.19
CA LEU A 100 -6.10 15.31 -10.49
C LEU A 100 -5.16 16.52 -10.32
N GLN A 101 -4.28 16.49 -9.32
CA GLN A 101 -3.33 17.58 -9.04
C GLN A 101 -2.19 17.68 -10.08
N ASN A 102 -1.89 16.58 -10.79
CA ASN A 102 -0.83 16.50 -11.79
C ASN A 102 -1.38 16.50 -13.23
N ASP A 103 -2.40 17.31 -13.52
CA ASP A 103 -3.03 17.39 -14.85
C ASP A 103 -3.54 16.04 -15.40
N SER A 104 -3.98 15.14 -14.52
CA SER A 104 -4.36 13.76 -14.88
C SER A 104 -3.20 12.91 -15.41
N ILE A 105 -1.96 13.27 -15.08
CA ILE A 105 -0.78 12.41 -15.30
C ILE A 105 -0.65 11.49 -14.08
N PRO A 106 -0.54 10.17 -14.28
CA PRO A 106 -0.33 9.22 -13.21
C PRO A 106 0.90 9.57 -12.40
N VAL A 107 0.70 9.70 -11.09
CA VAL A 107 1.77 9.97 -10.15
C VAL A 107 2.78 8.83 -10.26
N ASP A 108 4.05 9.18 -10.40
CA ASP A 108 5.20 8.28 -10.55
C ASP A 108 5.43 7.65 -11.94
N ARG A 109 4.55 7.84 -12.95
CA ARG A 109 4.79 7.30 -14.31
C ARG A 109 6.09 7.79 -14.92
N SER A 110 6.36 9.10 -14.83
CA SER A 110 7.59 9.72 -15.38
C SER A 110 8.86 9.22 -14.68
N SER A 111 8.80 8.99 -13.36
CA SER A 111 9.91 8.44 -12.59
C SER A 111 10.20 7.00 -13.00
N THR A 112 9.16 6.16 -13.11
CA THR A 112 9.30 4.77 -13.55
C THR A 112 9.76 4.67 -15.00
N GLU A 113 9.21 5.51 -15.89
CA GLU A 113 9.66 5.63 -17.28
C GLU A 113 11.15 6.00 -17.35
N HIS A 114 11.61 6.97 -16.57
CA HIS A 114 13.03 7.33 -16.50
C HIS A 114 13.93 6.23 -15.94
N GLN A 115 13.42 5.36 -15.06
CA GLN A 115 14.17 4.20 -14.58
C GLN A 115 14.22 3.09 -15.64
N LEU A 116 13.10 2.84 -16.31
CA LEU A 116 12.96 1.80 -17.33
C LEU A 116 13.66 2.15 -18.64
N SER A 117 13.79 3.44 -18.97
CA SER A 117 14.51 3.94 -20.15
C SER A 117 15.99 3.57 -20.17
N ARG A 118 16.55 3.17 -19.02
CA ARG A 118 17.92 2.66 -18.91
C ARG A 118 18.09 1.25 -19.49
N TYR A 119 17.00 0.55 -19.76
CA TYR A 119 17.00 -0.80 -20.30
C TYR A 119 16.59 -0.79 -21.79
N SER A 120 17.15 -1.72 -22.57
CA SER A 120 16.96 -1.77 -24.03
C SER A 120 15.69 -2.48 -24.50
N PHE A 121 14.79 -2.86 -23.60
CA PHE A 121 13.53 -3.52 -23.94
C PHE A 121 12.37 -2.53 -24.05
N SER A 122 11.36 -2.85 -24.86
CA SER A 122 10.14 -2.06 -24.94
C SER A 122 9.32 -2.24 -23.65
N TYR A 123 9.17 -1.16 -22.88
CA TYR A 123 8.43 -1.15 -21.61
C TYR A 123 7.11 -0.36 -21.68
N GLN A 124 6.73 0.17 -22.85
CA GLN A 124 5.54 1.03 -22.96
C GLN A 124 4.25 0.27 -22.60
N ASN A 125 4.08 -0.95 -23.11
CA ASN A 125 2.93 -1.79 -22.74
C ASN A 125 2.86 -2.05 -21.23
N LEU A 126 4.01 -2.23 -20.57
CA LEU A 126 4.07 -2.42 -19.11
C LEU A 126 3.64 -1.15 -18.36
N LEU A 127 4.04 0.02 -18.85
CA LEU A 127 3.62 1.29 -18.26
C LEU A 127 2.11 1.51 -18.45
N ASP A 128 1.58 1.20 -19.63
CA ASP A 128 0.15 1.33 -19.92
C ASP A 128 -0.70 0.32 -19.13
N ASP A 129 -0.16 -0.86 -18.81
CA ASP A 129 -0.84 -1.85 -17.95
C ASP A 129 -0.83 -1.46 -16.46
N ILE A 130 0.19 -0.73 -15.99
CA ILE A 130 0.37 -0.39 -14.57
C ILE A 130 -0.31 0.94 -14.22
N TYR A 131 -0.24 1.93 -15.11
CA TYR A 131 -0.68 3.29 -14.85
C TYR A 131 -1.99 3.59 -15.56
N ALA A 132 -2.96 4.10 -14.81
CA ALA A 132 -4.25 4.54 -15.34
C ALA A 132 -4.06 5.64 -16.40
N ASP A 133 -4.85 5.63 -17.47
CA ASP A 133 -4.86 6.73 -18.42
C ASP A 133 -5.84 7.86 -17.99
N ILE A 134 -5.92 8.93 -18.78
CA ILE A 134 -6.84 10.05 -18.50
C ILE A 134 -8.30 9.59 -18.53
N SER A 135 -8.64 8.62 -19.38
CA SER A 135 -9.99 8.08 -19.50
C SER A 135 -10.38 7.27 -18.26
N ASP A 136 -9.44 6.52 -17.69
CA ASP A 136 -9.59 5.78 -16.43
C ASP A 136 -9.78 6.74 -15.25
N ILE A 137 -8.96 7.80 -15.17
CA ILE A 137 -9.09 8.84 -14.14
C ILE A 137 -10.47 9.49 -14.24
N ARG A 138 -10.94 9.85 -15.44
CA ARG A 138 -12.28 10.43 -15.64
C ARG A 138 -13.41 9.43 -15.32
N GLY A 139 -13.18 8.15 -15.57
CA GLY A 139 -14.12 7.06 -15.26
C GLY A 139 -14.20 6.72 -13.77
N TYR A 140 -13.26 7.21 -12.96
CA TYR A 140 -13.15 6.88 -11.54
C TYR A 140 -14.45 7.07 -10.73
N PRO A 141 -15.18 8.19 -10.82
CA PRO A 141 -16.42 8.37 -10.04
C PRO A 141 -17.47 7.31 -10.36
N SER A 142 -17.64 6.97 -11.65
CA SER A 142 -18.57 5.94 -12.12
C SER A 142 -18.15 4.54 -11.66
N TRP A 143 -16.85 4.24 -11.74
CA TRP A 143 -16.28 2.99 -11.23
C TRP A 143 -16.51 2.87 -9.71
N LEU A 144 -16.26 3.95 -8.95
CA LEU A 144 -16.41 3.95 -7.50
C LEU A 144 -17.88 3.73 -7.11
N LYS A 145 -18.83 4.37 -7.79
CA LYS A 145 -20.26 4.09 -7.62
C LYS A 145 -20.61 2.63 -7.86
N ALA A 146 -20.17 2.06 -8.98
CA ALA A 146 -20.42 0.66 -9.30
C ALA A 146 -19.73 -0.30 -8.31
N TYR A 147 -18.57 0.07 -7.78
CA TYR A 147 -17.87 -0.67 -6.74
C TYR A 147 -18.66 -0.63 -5.42
N MET A 148 -19.06 0.55 -4.97
CA MET A 148 -19.81 0.73 -3.72
C MET A 148 -21.19 0.05 -3.79
N SER A 149 -21.88 0.11 -4.93
CA SER A 149 -23.17 -0.59 -5.11
C SER A 149 -23.02 -2.11 -4.94
N ARG A 150 -21.95 -2.69 -5.50
CA ARG A 150 -21.63 -4.12 -5.33
C ARG A 150 -21.21 -4.45 -3.91
N LEU A 151 -20.41 -3.58 -3.29
CA LEU A 151 -19.90 -3.79 -1.94
C LEU A 151 -21.02 -3.78 -0.89
N LEU A 152 -22.00 -2.89 -1.06
CA LEU A 152 -23.11 -2.69 -0.13
C LEU A 152 -24.36 -3.51 -0.50
N ASP A 153 -24.30 -4.30 -1.57
CA ASP A 153 -25.42 -5.07 -2.12
C ASP A 153 -26.71 -4.23 -2.27
N LYS A 154 -26.54 -2.98 -2.72
CA LYS A 154 -27.63 -2.03 -2.91
C LYS A 154 -27.35 -1.10 -4.08
N GLU A 155 -28.40 -0.64 -4.76
CA GLU A 155 -28.25 0.39 -5.78
C GLU A 155 -27.96 1.74 -5.12
N ILE A 156 -26.77 2.30 -5.35
CA ILE A 156 -26.38 3.63 -4.90
C ILE A 156 -26.65 4.64 -6.02
N ARG A 157 -27.33 5.74 -5.70
CA ARG A 157 -27.65 6.79 -6.68
C ARG A 157 -26.51 7.78 -6.82
N HIS A 158 -25.91 8.17 -5.72
CA HIS A 158 -24.80 9.11 -5.69
C HIS A 158 -23.69 8.63 -4.77
N VAL A 159 -22.46 8.70 -5.28
CA VAL A 159 -21.25 8.62 -4.45
C VAL A 159 -20.52 9.94 -4.54
N GLU A 160 -20.21 10.51 -3.38
CA GLU A 160 -19.44 11.73 -3.21
C GLU A 160 -18.17 11.41 -2.43
N VAL A 161 -17.05 12.01 -2.85
CA VAL A 161 -15.76 11.87 -2.16
C VAL A 161 -15.30 13.23 -1.68
N PHE A 162 -15.05 13.33 -0.39
CA PHE A 162 -14.55 14.55 0.25
C PHE A 162 -13.10 14.38 0.67
N LYS A 163 -12.30 15.43 0.45
CA LYS A 163 -10.96 15.61 1.01
C LYS A 163 -11.05 16.61 2.15
N THR A 164 -10.78 16.14 3.36
CA THR A 164 -10.71 16.96 4.56
C THR A 164 -9.25 17.19 4.92
N THR A 165 -8.82 18.45 4.93
CA THR A 165 -7.49 18.83 5.43
C THR A 165 -7.62 19.23 6.89
N ALA A 166 -6.82 18.61 7.75
CA ALA A 166 -6.87 18.85 9.19
C ALA A 166 -5.46 18.98 9.78
N VAL A 167 -5.38 19.56 10.98
CA VAL A 167 -4.15 19.70 11.78
C VAL A 167 -4.38 19.18 13.19
N TYR A 168 -3.35 18.56 13.78
CA TYR A 168 -3.36 18.26 15.20
C TYR A 168 -3.01 19.50 16.00
N GLU A 169 -3.90 19.90 16.90
CA GLU A 169 -3.62 20.94 17.88
C GLU A 169 -2.69 20.42 19.00
N PRO A 170 -2.02 21.31 19.76
CA PRO A 170 -1.13 20.91 20.86
C PRO A 170 -1.80 20.05 21.94
N ASN A 171 -3.13 20.13 22.06
CA ASN A 171 -3.96 19.32 22.97
C ASN A 171 -4.27 17.92 22.41
N GLY A 172 -3.80 17.56 21.21
CA GLY A 172 -4.06 16.30 20.53
C GLY A 172 -5.40 16.24 19.79
N HIS A 173 -6.21 17.30 19.81
CA HIS A 173 -7.47 17.36 19.07
C HIS A 173 -7.23 17.67 17.59
N LEU A 174 -8.11 17.13 16.75
CA LEU A 174 -8.10 17.36 15.32
C LEU A 174 -8.89 18.63 14.98
N ARG A 175 -8.26 19.62 14.36
CA ARG A 175 -8.96 20.79 13.81
C ARG A 175 -9.04 20.69 12.30
N ILE A 176 -10.27 20.73 11.78
CA ILE A 176 -10.54 20.76 10.33
C ILE A 176 -10.20 22.16 9.80
N LEU A 177 -9.37 22.23 8.77
CA LEU A 177 -8.98 23.46 8.09
C LEU A 177 -9.86 23.72 6.86
N ASN A 178 -10.10 22.68 6.07
CA ASN A 178 -10.87 22.76 4.84
C ASN A 178 -11.50 21.40 4.51
N GLN A 179 -12.64 21.42 3.83
CA GLN A 179 -13.26 20.25 3.24
C GLN A 179 -13.62 20.55 1.78
N GLN A 180 -13.12 19.73 0.86
CA GLN A 180 -13.30 19.88 -0.57
C GLN A 180 -14.02 18.65 -1.14
N LEU A 181 -15.04 18.86 -1.96
CA LEU A 181 -15.60 17.80 -2.80
C LEU A 181 -14.63 17.49 -3.94
N LEU A 182 -14.11 16.26 -4.00
CA LEU A 182 -13.20 15.80 -5.04
C LEU A 182 -13.96 15.33 -6.27
N CYS A 183 -15.00 14.50 -6.08
CA CYS A 183 -15.82 14.00 -7.18
C CYS A 183 -17.21 13.57 -6.72
N ARG A 184 -18.11 13.49 -7.70
CA ARG A 184 -19.49 13.01 -7.56
C ARG A 184 -19.89 12.16 -8.77
N SER A 185 -20.75 11.17 -8.53
CA SER A 185 -21.34 10.26 -9.54
C SER A 185 -22.88 10.17 -9.47
#